data_AF-A0A3M1XTX1-F1
#
_entry.id   AF-A0A3M1XTX1-F1
#
_cell.length_a   1.000
_cell.length_b   1.000
_cell.length_c   1.000
_cell.angle_alpha   90.00
_cell.angle_beta   90.00
_cell.angle_gamma   90.00
#
_symmetry.space_group_name_H-M   'P 1'
#
loop_
_entity.id
_entity.type
_entity.pdbx_description
1 polymer ?
#
loop_
_entity_poly.entity_id
_entity_poly.type
_entity_poly.pdbx_seq_one_letter_code
_entity_poly.pdbx_strand_id
1 'polypeptide(L)'
;MKSFRSTAMLVVICLFGAVHAGDAPEIPGKETLLYRQKVKSELAKAVQAEAAGSQSVPGSKSIARAVLFSAAVPGTGQLYAGAYLKAGFFLLTEIAGWAVNIHYNNLGNDKDREFRQFADEKWSEYRYWSYINYRNSQLANPKIPVYPYREVKSPFNKTWFLIDENVFGPDVVDQLRQIENDFPHFTHILPRTKTQQYYEMIGKYPEQFGNAWEDADFNEFYSGFEKRVTPYNQTYTDMRNASNHFFDIAGYGSMALLINHVISAIDAGFSTRSYNRRLLQMTYRNQYYRGELVNMLGLAINL
;
A
#
# COMPACT_ATOMS: atom_id res chain seq x y z
N MET A 1 1.64 -6.65 35.46
CA MET A 1 3.03 -6.17 35.18
C MET A 1 3.80 -7.06 34.19
N LYS A 2 3.65 -8.40 34.22
CA LYS A 2 4.19 -9.29 33.17
C LYS A 2 3.32 -9.31 31.88
N SER A 3 1.99 -9.28 32.00
CA SER A 3 1.09 -9.42 30.83
C SER A 3 1.23 -8.27 29.80
N PHE A 4 1.22 -7.01 30.22
CA PHE A 4 1.28 -5.86 29.29
C PHE A 4 2.59 -5.76 28.50
N ARG A 5 3.72 -6.11 29.13
CA ARG A 5 5.02 -6.23 28.43
C ARG A 5 5.00 -7.34 27.39
N SER A 6 4.38 -8.47 27.70
CA SER A 6 4.22 -9.58 26.76
C SER A 6 3.28 -9.24 25.61
N THR A 7 2.17 -8.53 25.85
CA THR A 7 1.21 -8.16 24.79
C THR A 7 1.77 -7.08 23.84
N ALA A 8 2.44 -6.04 24.37
CA ALA A 8 3.06 -5.01 23.55
C ALA A 8 4.24 -5.57 22.72
N MET A 9 5.03 -6.49 23.31
CA MET A 9 6.09 -7.19 22.59
C MET A 9 5.53 -8.15 21.53
N LEU A 10 4.37 -8.78 21.77
CA LEU A 10 3.69 -9.61 20.77
C LEU A 10 3.21 -8.79 19.56
N VAL A 11 2.66 -7.59 19.77
CA VAL A 11 2.23 -6.70 18.69
C VAL A 11 3.42 -6.26 17.84
N VAL A 12 4.56 -5.94 18.47
CA VAL A 12 5.81 -5.62 17.77
C VAL A 12 6.36 -6.84 17.01
N ILE A 13 6.34 -8.04 17.61
CA ILE A 13 6.78 -9.28 16.95
C ILE A 13 5.88 -9.65 15.77
N CYS A 14 4.55 -9.47 15.87
CA CYS A 14 3.64 -9.66 14.74
C CYS A 14 3.87 -8.65 13.61
N LEU A 15 4.32 -7.42 13.93
CA LEU A 15 4.73 -6.43 12.94
C LEU A 15 6.05 -6.81 12.24
N PHE A 16 6.97 -7.51 12.92
CA PHE A 16 8.23 -8.01 12.34
C PHE A 16 8.09 -9.37 11.62
N GLY A 17 7.14 -10.22 12.02
CA GLY A 17 6.92 -11.55 11.43
C GLY A 17 6.38 -11.51 9.99
N ALA A 18 5.70 -10.44 9.60
CA ALA A 18 5.20 -10.23 8.24
C ALA A 18 6.30 -9.81 7.24
N VAL A 19 7.51 -9.50 7.71
CA VAL A 19 8.63 -9.02 6.88
C VAL A 19 9.42 -10.17 6.23
N HIS A 20 9.23 -11.42 6.66
CA HIS A 20 10.04 -12.56 6.20
C HIS A 20 9.32 -13.53 5.23
N ALA A 21 8.07 -13.27 4.87
CA ALA A 21 7.37 -14.04 3.83
C ALA A 21 7.51 -13.28 2.50
N GLY A 22 8.35 -13.80 1.61
CA GLY A 22 8.77 -13.18 0.34
C GLY A 22 7.70 -13.06 -0.75
N ASP A 23 6.43 -12.91 -0.39
CA ASP A 23 5.35 -12.60 -1.33
C ASP A 23 4.53 -11.45 -0.73
N ALA A 24 4.87 -10.22 -1.13
CA ALA A 24 4.02 -9.07 -0.83
C ALA A 24 2.67 -9.30 -1.54
N PRO A 25 1.53 -9.37 -0.81
CA PRO A 25 0.24 -9.53 -1.46
C PRO A 25 -0.03 -8.30 -2.32
N GLU A 26 -0.32 -8.53 -3.61
CA GLU A 26 -0.77 -7.51 -4.54
C GLU A 26 -1.97 -6.74 -3.94
N ILE A 27 -1.88 -5.41 -3.98
CA ILE A 27 -2.89 -4.39 -3.62
C ILE A 27 -3.14 -4.20 -2.10
N PRO A 28 -2.37 -3.31 -1.43
CA PRO A 28 -2.49 -3.04 0.00
C PRO A 28 -3.56 -1.96 0.30
N GLY A 29 -4.70 -1.98 -0.39
CA GLY A 29 -5.75 -0.97 -0.22
C GLY A 29 -6.71 -1.32 0.92
N LYS A 30 -7.53 -2.37 0.74
CA LYS A 30 -8.55 -2.78 1.71
C LYS A 30 -7.99 -3.51 2.92
N GLU A 31 -7.00 -4.38 2.73
CA GLU A 31 -6.46 -5.17 3.83
C GLU A 31 -5.64 -4.33 4.81
N THR A 32 -4.86 -3.36 4.33
CA THR A 32 -4.15 -2.44 5.24
C THR A 32 -5.13 -1.52 5.98
N LEU A 33 -6.24 -1.12 5.36
CA LEU A 33 -7.32 -0.35 6.00
C LEU A 33 -8.00 -1.15 7.12
N LEU A 34 -8.36 -2.40 6.85
CA LEU A 34 -8.94 -3.32 7.84
C LEU A 34 -7.95 -3.62 8.96
N TYR A 35 -6.67 -3.82 8.63
CA TYR A 35 -5.61 -4.01 9.60
C TYR A 35 -5.40 -2.77 10.48
N ARG A 36 -5.35 -1.57 9.89
CA ARG A 36 -5.29 -0.27 10.60
C ARG A 36 -6.46 -0.11 11.56
N GLN A 37 -7.68 -0.45 11.15
CA GLN A 37 -8.87 -0.40 12.01
C GLN A 37 -8.75 -1.38 13.18
N LYS A 38 -8.31 -2.62 12.92
CA LYS A 38 -8.14 -3.64 13.95
C LYS A 38 -7.10 -3.22 14.99
N VAL A 39 -5.93 -2.74 14.56
CA VAL A 39 -4.88 -2.23 15.44
C VAL A 39 -5.37 -1.05 16.29
N LYS A 40 -6.06 -0.07 15.68
CA LYS A 40 -6.66 1.07 16.43
C LYS A 40 -7.64 0.58 17.51
N SER A 41 -8.46 -0.42 17.19
CA SER A 41 -9.46 -0.94 18.13
C SER A 41 -8.85 -1.67 19.33
N GLU A 42 -7.82 -2.49 19.10
CA GLU A 42 -7.13 -3.21 20.17
C GLU A 42 -6.28 -2.27 21.05
N LEU A 43 -5.66 -1.25 20.45
CA LEU A 43 -4.96 -0.21 21.20
C LEU A 43 -5.93 0.55 22.12
N ALA A 44 -7.13 0.90 21.62
CA ALA A 44 -8.16 1.57 22.42
C ALA A 44 -8.61 0.74 23.64
N LYS A 45 -8.80 -0.58 23.46
CA LYS A 45 -9.14 -1.51 24.56
C LYS A 45 -8.03 -1.61 25.60
N ALA A 46 -6.78 -1.75 25.16
CA ALA A 46 -5.62 -1.82 26.05
C ALA A 46 -5.48 -0.54 26.89
N VAL A 47 -5.75 0.62 26.29
CA VAL A 47 -5.73 1.92 26.97
C VAL A 47 -6.84 2.06 28.02
N GLN A 48 -8.05 1.61 27.71
CA GLN A 48 -9.16 1.64 28.67
C GLN A 48 -8.88 0.74 29.88
N ALA A 49 -8.29 -0.43 29.68
CA ALA A 49 -7.93 -1.34 30.77
C ALA A 49 -6.85 -0.74 31.70
N GLU A 50 -5.92 0.05 31.16
CA GLU A 50 -4.86 0.70 31.95
C GLU A 50 -5.37 1.96 32.68
N ALA A 51 -6.39 2.64 32.14
CA ALA A 51 -7.06 3.78 32.77
C ALA A 51 -7.76 3.44 34.09
N ALA A 52 -8.26 2.21 34.21
CA ALA A 52 -9.08 1.77 35.36
C ALA A 52 -8.26 1.52 36.65
N GLY A 53 -6.93 1.54 36.58
CA GLY A 53 -6.07 1.03 37.66
C GLY A 53 -5.30 2.06 38.52
N SER A 54 -5.42 3.38 38.30
CA SER A 54 -4.58 4.37 39.01
C SER A 54 -5.34 5.18 40.06
N GLN A 55 -4.98 5.02 41.35
CA GLN A 55 -5.36 5.99 42.39
C GLN A 55 -4.73 7.36 42.07
N SER A 56 -5.55 8.41 42.07
CA SER A 56 -5.17 9.76 41.62
C SER A 56 -4.55 10.58 42.74
N VAL A 57 -3.32 11.03 42.54
CA VAL A 57 -2.67 12.06 43.36
C VAL A 57 -3.03 13.43 42.78
N PRO A 58 -3.24 14.49 43.59
CA PRO A 58 -3.40 15.85 43.07
C PRO A 58 -2.26 16.23 42.12
N GLY A 59 -2.59 16.77 40.94
CA GLY A 59 -1.61 17.12 39.90
C GLY A 59 -1.16 15.95 38.99
N SER A 60 -1.57 14.71 39.27
CA SER A 60 -1.27 13.57 38.40
C SER A 60 -1.95 13.67 37.03
N LYS A 61 -1.23 13.25 35.99
CA LYS A 61 -1.70 13.23 34.60
C LYS A 61 -2.28 11.87 34.24
N SER A 62 -3.31 11.88 33.40
CA SER A 62 -3.98 10.66 32.94
C SER A 62 -3.12 9.93 31.91
N ILE A 63 -2.69 8.71 32.26
CA ILE A 63 -1.93 7.83 31.36
C ILE A 63 -2.75 7.54 30.10
N ALA A 64 -4.03 7.22 30.26
CA ALA A 64 -4.90 6.88 29.13
C ALA A 64 -5.05 8.04 28.14
N ARG A 65 -5.23 9.27 28.62
CA ARG A 65 -5.27 10.46 27.75
C ARG A 65 -3.95 10.63 26.99
N ALA A 66 -2.82 10.45 27.65
CA ALA A 66 -1.51 10.55 27.00
C ALA A 66 -1.36 9.53 25.87
N VAL A 67 -1.73 8.26 26.12
CA VAL A 67 -1.66 7.21 25.11
C VAL A 67 -2.59 7.52 23.92
N LEU A 68 -3.84 7.96 24.19
CA LEU A 68 -4.78 8.34 23.13
C LEU A 68 -4.27 9.51 22.30
N PHE A 69 -3.68 10.52 22.93
CA PHE A 69 -3.08 11.65 22.22
C PHE A 69 -1.98 11.17 21.27
N SER A 70 -0.99 10.41 21.74
CA SER A 70 0.09 9.91 20.86
C SER A 70 -0.37 8.88 19.84
N ALA A 71 -1.44 8.14 20.10
CA ALA A 71 -2.06 7.26 19.11
C ALA A 71 -2.71 8.06 17.97
N ALA A 72 -3.28 9.23 18.27
CA ALA A 72 -3.87 10.12 17.27
C ALA A 72 -2.79 10.91 16.51
N VAL A 73 -1.85 11.52 17.24
CA VAL A 73 -0.73 12.30 16.70
C VAL A 73 0.53 11.99 17.52
N PRO A 74 1.52 11.29 16.95
CA PRO A 74 2.72 10.89 17.66
C PRO A 74 3.43 12.07 18.32
N GLY A 75 3.83 11.88 19.58
CA GLY A 75 4.52 12.89 20.40
C GLY A 75 3.61 13.75 21.27
N THR A 76 2.30 13.85 20.98
CA THR A 76 1.39 14.73 21.74
C THR A 76 1.10 14.24 23.16
N GLY A 77 1.14 12.92 23.40
CA GLY A 77 1.07 12.33 24.73
C GLY A 77 2.32 12.59 25.58
N GLN A 78 3.51 12.56 24.96
CA GLN A 78 4.76 12.97 25.59
C GLN A 78 4.76 14.46 25.93
N LEU A 79 4.24 15.29 25.02
CA LEU A 79 4.05 16.72 25.24
C LEU A 79 3.13 16.96 26.44
N TYR A 80 1.99 16.27 26.48
CA TYR A 80 1.08 16.28 27.62
C TYR A 80 1.81 15.87 28.91
N ALA A 81 2.68 14.86 28.88
CA ALA A 81 3.48 14.43 30.03
C ALA A 81 4.65 15.37 30.40
N GLY A 82 4.96 16.39 29.59
CA GLY A 82 6.11 17.31 29.78
C GLY A 82 7.45 16.76 29.29
N ALA A 83 7.45 15.70 28.48
CA ALA A 83 8.65 15.10 27.88
C ALA A 83 8.94 15.70 26.49
N TYR A 84 9.28 16.99 26.44
CA TYR A 84 9.37 17.79 25.19
C TYR A 84 10.34 17.22 24.14
N LEU A 85 11.51 16.73 24.55
CA LEU A 85 12.48 16.16 23.60
C LEU A 85 11.92 14.90 22.91
N LYS A 86 11.23 14.04 23.67
CA LYS A 86 10.58 12.85 23.11
C LYS A 86 9.40 13.22 22.21
N ALA A 87 8.61 14.23 22.61
CA ALA A 87 7.52 14.75 21.81
C ALA A 87 8.01 15.23 20.44
N GLY A 88 9.09 16.02 20.44
CA GLY A 88 9.74 16.51 19.22
C GLY A 88 10.25 15.38 18.33
N PHE A 89 10.90 14.35 18.90
CA PHE A 89 11.39 13.19 18.14
C PHE A 89 10.27 12.43 17.41
N PHE A 90 9.19 12.07 18.11
CA PHE A 90 8.07 11.34 17.50
C PHE A 90 7.35 12.16 16.43
N LEU A 91 7.15 13.46 16.67
CA LEU A 91 6.52 14.35 15.72
C LEU A 91 7.41 14.57 14.47
N LEU A 92 8.71 14.76 14.64
CA LEU A 92 9.65 14.87 13.54
C LEU A 92 9.69 13.60 12.67
N THR A 93 9.65 12.44 13.32
CA THR A 93 9.60 11.13 12.64
C THR A 93 8.32 10.98 11.83
N GLU A 94 7.19 11.43 12.38
CA GLU A 94 5.89 11.45 11.69
C GLU A 94 5.94 12.33 10.43
N ILE A 95 6.45 13.55 10.55
CA ILE A 95 6.59 14.48 9.42
C ILE A 95 7.48 13.90 8.32
N ALA A 96 8.64 13.33 8.71
CA ALA A 96 9.57 12.71 7.77
C ALA A 96 8.94 11.51 7.04
N GLY A 97 8.23 10.65 7.76
CA GLY A 97 7.54 9.50 7.17
C GLY A 97 6.45 9.91 6.18
N TRP A 98 5.66 10.94 6.48
CA TRP A 98 4.67 11.48 5.55
C TRP A 98 5.32 12.12 4.32
N ALA A 99 6.42 12.85 4.49
CA ALA A 99 7.15 13.44 3.37
C ALA A 99 7.62 12.37 2.38
N VAL A 100 8.21 11.26 2.89
CA VAL A 100 8.59 10.10 2.08
C VAL A 100 7.37 9.48 1.42
N ASN A 101 6.31 9.17 2.18
CA ASN A 101 5.12 8.52 1.66
C ASN A 101 4.45 9.34 0.54
N ILE A 102 4.27 10.64 0.72
CA ILE A 102 3.67 11.54 -0.28
C ILE A 102 4.55 11.63 -1.53
N HIS A 103 5.86 11.82 -1.33
CA HIS A 103 6.81 11.95 -2.45
C HIS A 103 6.79 10.72 -3.36
N TYR A 104 6.91 9.52 -2.77
CA TYR A 104 6.94 8.28 -3.55
C TYR A 104 5.58 7.88 -4.13
N ASN A 105 4.46 8.21 -3.46
CA ASN A 105 3.13 8.06 -4.06
C ASN A 105 2.98 8.94 -5.31
N ASN A 106 3.48 10.18 -5.28
CA ASN A 106 3.43 11.07 -6.44
C ASN A 106 4.28 10.52 -7.59
N LEU A 107 5.51 10.08 -7.33
CA LEU A 107 6.34 9.44 -8.35
C LEU A 107 5.70 8.18 -8.94
N GLY A 108 5.08 7.34 -8.10
CA GLY A 108 4.30 6.19 -8.54
C GLY A 108 3.15 6.61 -9.46
N ASN A 109 2.34 7.59 -9.05
CA ASN A 109 1.24 8.12 -9.87
C ASN A 109 1.71 8.73 -11.19
N ASP A 110 2.87 9.38 -11.21
CA ASP A 110 3.43 9.98 -12.42
C ASP A 110 3.84 8.90 -13.42
N LYS A 111 4.51 7.84 -12.94
CA LYS A 111 4.85 6.68 -13.77
C LYS A 111 3.63 5.86 -14.18
N ASP A 112 2.60 5.79 -13.33
CA ASP A 112 1.33 5.17 -13.68
C ASP A 112 0.65 5.85 -14.87
N ARG A 113 0.61 7.18 -14.86
CA ARG A 113 0.09 7.96 -16.00
C ARG A 113 0.94 7.76 -17.25
N GLU A 114 2.27 7.74 -17.11
CA GLU A 114 3.21 7.57 -18.23
C GLU A 114 3.02 6.22 -18.93
N PHE A 115 2.98 5.10 -18.20
CA PHE A 115 2.81 3.79 -18.84
C PHE A 115 1.41 3.64 -19.45
N ARG A 116 0.36 4.20 -18.83
CA ARG A 116 -1.00 4.16 -19.36
C ARG A 116 -1.10 4.92 -20.67
N GLN A 117 -0.54 6.13 -20.71
CA GLN A 117 -0.47 6.92 -21.93
C GLN A 117 0.29 6.17 -23.02
N PHE A 118 1.44 5.58 -22.69
CA PHE A 118 2.18 4.76 -23.65
C PHE A 118 1.35 3.59 -24.19
N ALA A 119 0.63 2.87 -23.33
CA ALA A 119 -0.28 1.82 -23.78
C ALA A 119 -1.41 2.36 -24.65
N ASP A 120 -2.00 3.50 -24.32
CA ASP A 120 -3.08 4.10 -25.10
C ASP A 120 -2.61 4.54 -26.49
N GLU A 121 -1.34 4.92 -26.64
CA GLU A 121 -0.73 5.29 -27.91
C GLU A 121 -0.23 4.08 -28.71
N LYS A 122 0.33 3.06 -28.03
CA LYS A 122 1.10 1.98 -28.66
C LYS A 122 0.39 0.64 -28.70
N TRP A 123 -0.71 0.46 -27.98
CA TRP A 123 -1.52 -0.76 -27.96
C TRP A 123 -2.93 -0.47 -28.49
N SER A 124 -3.48 -1.38 -29.31
CA SER A 124 -4.75 -1.15 -30.01
C SER A 124 -5.74 -2.30 -29.84
N GLU A 125 -6.94 -2.00 -29.33
CA GLU A 125 -8.06 -2.96 -29.28
C GLU A 125 -8.45 -3.44 -30.67
N TYR A 126 -8.45 -2.55 -31.67
CA TYR A 126 -8.75 -2.93 -33.06
C TYR A 126 -7.75 -3.98 -33.58
N ARG A 127 -6.46 -3.80 -33.29
CA ARG A 127 -5.44 -4.82 -33.61
C ARG A 127 -5.65 -6.10 -32.81
N TYR A 128 -5.98 -6.00 -31.53
CA TYR A 128 -6.24 -7.15 -30.69
C TYR A 128 -7.36 -8.02 -31.24
N TRP A 129 -8.53 -7.43 -31.50
CA TRP A 129 -9.67 -8.16 -32.05
C TRP A 129 -9.42 -8.67 -33.46
N SER A 130 -8.67 -7.92 -34.27
CA SER A 130 -8.20 -8.41 -35.57
C SER A 130 -7.29 -9.61 -35.46
N TYR A 131 -6.40 -9.64 -34.47
CA TYR A 131 -5.55 -10.79 -34.18
C TYR A 131 -6.37 -12.02 -33.74
N ILE A 132 -7.41 -11.83 -32.92
CA ILE A 132 -8.36 -12.90 -32.58
C ILE A 132 -9.03 -13.48 -33.83
N ASN A 133 -9.52 -12.62 -34.73
CA ASN A 133 -10.13 -13.05 -35.99
C ASN A 133 -9.12 -13.77 -36.90
N TYR A 134 -7.90 -13.27 -37.00
CA TYR A 134 -6.83 -13.93 -37.73
C TYR A 134 -6.56 -15.32 -37.15
N ARG A 135 -6.34 -15.44 -35.84
CA ARG A 135 -6.15 -16.74 -35.16
C ARG A 135 -7.32 -17.69 -35.40
N ASN A 136 -8.56 -17.21 -35.38
CA ASN A 136 -9.75 -17.98 -35.72
C ASN A 136 -9.70 -18.50 -37.17
N SER A 137 -9.26 -17.67 -38.13
CA SER A 137 -9.13 -18.05 -39.54
C SER A 137 -8.06 -19.11 -39.81
N GLN A 138 -7.07 -19.23 -38.92
CA GLN A 138 -6.00 -20.23 -39.02
C GLN A 138 -6.41 -21.61 -38.49
N LEU A 139 -7.59 -21.74 -37.88
CA LEU A 139 -8.11 -23.03 -37.42
C LEU A 139 -8.63 -23.86 -38.59
N ALA A 140 -8.45 -25.18 -38.54
CA ALA A 140 -9.03 -26.09 -39.52
C ALA A 140 -10.57 -25.96 -39.58
N ASN A 141 -11.20 -25.72 -38.42
CA ASN A 141 -12.60 -25.37 -38.29
C ASN A 141 -12.72 -24.08 -37.46
N PRO A 142 -12.90 -22.91 -38.10
CA PRO A 142 -13.13 -21.66 -37.39
C PRO A 142 -14.31 -21.76 -36.43
N LYS A 143 -14.16 -21.19 -35.22
CA LYS A 143 -15.16 -21.27 -34.13
C LYS A 143 -16.36 -20.36 -34.35
N ILE A 144 -16.15 -19.26 -35.06
CA ILE A 144 -17.18 -18.32 -35.54
C ILE A 144 -16.88 -17.96 -37.01
N PRO A 145 -17.84 -17.36 -37.75
CA PRO A 145 -17.57 -16.84 -39.08
C PRO A 145 -16.36 -15.91 -39.10
N VAL A 146 -15.44 -16.13 -40.04
CA VAL A 146 -14.25 -15.29 -40.20
C VAL A 146 -14.66 -13.98 -40.84
N TYR A 147 -14.33 -12.87 -40.18
CA TYR A 147 -14.54 -11.53 -40.73
C TYR A 147 -13.49 -11.24 -41.80
N PRO A 148 -13.85 -10.54 -42.89
CA PRO A 148 -12.90 -10.17 -43.93
C PRO A 148 -11.79 -9.30 -43.33
N TYR A 149 -10.56 -9.58 -43.74
CA TYR A 149 -9.38 -8.86 -43.29
C TYR A 149 -8.39 -8.64 -44.43
N ARG A 150 -7.52 -7.65 -44.25
CA ARG A 150 -6.46 -7.29 -45.19
C ARG A 150 -5.08 -7.41 -44.54
N GLU A 151 -4.10 -7.82 -45.32
CA GLU A 151 -2.70 -7.73 -44.93
C GLU A 151 -2.24 -6.26 -44.99
N VAL A 152 -1.66 -5.77 -43.90
CA VAL A 152 -1.11 -4.42 -43.77
C VAL A 152 0.30 -4.50 -43.20
N LYS A 153 1.22 -3.68 -43.72
CA LYS A 153 2.55 -3.52 -43.13
C LYS A 153 2.53 -2.38 -42.11
N SER A 154 3.04 -2.66 -40.91
CA SER A 154 3.24 -1.66 -39.86
C SER A 154 4.35 -0.67 -40.24
N PRO A 155 4.47 0.47 -39.52
CA PRO A 155 5.62 1.37 -39.65
C PRO A 155 6.98 0.69 -39.44
N PHE A 156 7.00 -0.48 -38.79
CA PHE A 156 8.19 -1.29 -38.51
C PHE A 156 8.37 -2.47 -39.49
N ASN A 157 7.64 -2.45 -40.61
CA ASN A 157 7.61 -3.53 -41.61
C ASN A 157 7.17 -4.90 -41.04
N LYS A 158 6.34 -4.87 -40.00
CA LYS A 158 5.68 -6.06 -39.44
C LYS A 158 4.36 -6.33 -40.16
N THR A 159 3.93 -7.58 -40.18
CA THR A 159 2.70 -7.99 -40.87
C THR A 159 1.51 -8.00 -39.93
N TRP A 160 0.45 -7.31 -40.29
CA TRP A 160 -0.83 -7.30 -39.58
C TRP A 160 -1.95 -7.80 -40.49
N PHE A 161 -2.92 -8.52 -39.92
CA PHE A 161 -4.14 -8.94 -40.61
C PHE A 161 -5.33 -8.25 -39.97
N LEU A 162 -5.71 -7.10 -40.52
CA LEU A 162 -6.69 -6.20 -39.90
C LEU A 162 -8.08 -6.43 -40.48
N ILE A 163 -9.10 -6.60 -39.62
CA ILE A 163 -10.50 -6.70 -40.05
C ILE A 163 -10.85 -5.44 -40.82
N ASP A 164 -11.57 -5.56 -41.94
CA ASP A 164 -11.93 -4.39 -42.74
C ASP A 164 -12.72 -3.36 -41.89
N GLU A 165 -12.30 -2.08 -41.95
CA GLU A 165 -12.80 -1.02 -41.07
C GLU A 165 -14.31 -0.74 -41.24
N ASN A 166 -14.86 -1.01 -42.44
CA ASN A 166 -16.29 -0.89 -42.72
C ASN A 166 -17.14 -1.98 -42.05
N VAL A 167 -16.51 -3.06 -41.58
CA VAL A 167 -17.14 -4.19 -40.90
C VAL A 167 -16.88 -4.13 -39.39
N PHE A 168 -15.73 -3.58 -38.98
CA PHE A 168 -15.34 -3.54 -37.57
C PHE A 168 -16.29 -2.65 -36.75
N GLY A 169 -16.87 -3.23 -35.70
CA GLY A 169 -17.79 -2.55 -34.80
C GLY A 169 -18.09 -3.34 -33.52
N PRO A 170 -18.93 -2.79 -32.61
CA PRO A 170 -19.23 -3.42 -31.33
C PRO A 170 -19.76 -4.85 -31.44
N ASP A 171 -20.64 -5.13 -32.41
CA ASP A 171 -21.22 -6.46 -32.61
C ASP A 171 -20.16 -7.51 -33.02
N VAL A 172 -19.18 -7.09 -33.82
CA VAL A 172 -18.03 -7.92 -34.22
C VAL A 172 -17.15 -8.23 -33.02
N VAL A 173 -16.87 -7.21 -32.20
CA VAL A 173 -16.10 -7.35 -30.96
C VAL A 173 -16.81 -8.29 -29.98
N ASP A 174 -18.14 -8.18 -29.84
CA ASP A 174 -18.91 -9.03 -28.94
C ASP A 174 -18.93 -10.50 -29.40
N GLN A 175 -18.93 -10.76 -30.71
CA GLN A 175 -18.78 -12.12 -31.24
C GLN A 175 -17.37 -12.68 -31.04
N LEU A 176 -16.32 -11.90 -31.35
CA LEU A 176 -14.93 -12.33 -31.16
C LEU A 176 -14.59 -12.58 -29.69
N ARG A 177 -15.19 -11.81 -28.79
CA ARG A 177 -15.05 -11.99 -27.35
C ARG A 177 -15.53 -13.36 -26.86
N GLN A 178 -16.51 -13.97 -27.53
CA GLN A 178 -17.02 -15.30 -27.14
C GLN A 178 -15.96 -16.39 -27.31
N ILE A 179 -14.98 -16.19 -28.19
CA ILE A 179 -13.91 -17.15 -28.48
C ILE A 179 -12.56 -16.72 -27.90
N GLU A 180 -12.49 -15.61 -27.17
CA GLU A 180 -11.24 -15.03 -26.69
C GLU A 180 -10.40 -16.04 -25.87
N ASN A 181 -11.03 -16.78 -24.96
CA ASN A 181 -10.35 -17.78 -24.12
C ASN A 181 -10.27 -19.17 -24.76
N ASP A 182 -10.75 -19.33 -25.99
CA ASP A 182 -10.79 -20.64 -26.61
C ASP A 182 -9.49 -20.99 -27.35
N PHE A 183 -8.51 -20.08 -27.35
CA PHE A 183 -7.19 -20.28 -27.93
C PHE A 183 -6.22 -20.86 -26.89
N PRO A 184 -5.29 -21.75 -27.28
CA PRO A 184 -4.28 -22.26 -26.37
C PRO A 184 -3.54 -21.12 -25.66
N HIS A 185 -3.38 -21.28 -24.34
CA HIS A 185 -2.71 -20.35 -23.43
C HIS A 185 -3.42 -19.01 -23.17
N PHE A 186 -4.61 -18.79 -23.74
CA PHE A 186 -5.42 -17.61 -23.44
C PHE A 186 -6.25 -17.92 -22.20
N THR A 187 -6.08 -17.09 -21.18
CA THR A 187 -6.55 -17.40 -19.82
C THR A 187 -7.36 -16.27 -19.21
N HIS A 188 -7.44 -15.11 -19.87
CA HIS A 188 -8.06 -13.90 -19.34
C HIS A 188 -8.95 -13.22 -20.36
N ILE A 189 -9.86 -12.35 -19.93
CA ILE A 189 -10.75 -11.61 -20.84
C ILE A 189 -10.36 -10.13 -20.81
N LEU A 190 -10.10 -9.52 -21.96
CA LEU A 190 -9.80 -8.10 -22.08
C LEU A 190 -10.94 -7.28 -21.43
N PRO A 191 -10.65 -6.50 -20.37
CA PRO A 191 -11.68 -5.72 -19.71
C PRO A 191 -12.32 -4.72 -20.68
N ARG A 192 -13.64 -4.53 -20.62
CA ARG A 192 -14.38 -3.59 -21.48
C ARG A 192 -14.06 -2.12 -21.21
N THR A 193 -13.39 -1.84 -20.09
CA THR A 193 -13.06 -0.49 -19.65
C THR A 193 -11.59 -0.43 -19.27
N LYS A 194 -10.93 0.69 -19.60
CA LYS A 194 -9.50 0.94 -19.32
C LYS A 194 -9.22 1.22 -17.85
N THR A 195 -9.57 0.26 -17.00
CA THR A 195 -9.27 0.25 -15.56
C THR A 195 -7.85 -0.26 -15.31
N GLN A 196 -7.37 -0.24 -14.06
CA GLN A 196 -6.08 -0.86 -13.71
C GLN A 196 -5.95 -2.28 -14.25
N GLN A 197 -6.99 -3.12 -14.12
CA GLN A 197 -6.98 -4.48 -14.63
C GLN A 197 -6.67 -4.57 -16.12
N TYR A 198 -7.21 -3.65 -16.93
CA TYR A 198 -6.95 -3.59 -18.38
C TYR A 198 -5.46 -3.42 -18.65
N TYR A 199 -4.85 -2.41 -18.01
CA TYR A 199 -3.43 -2.10 -18.19
C TYR A 199 -2.53 -3.21 -17.60
N GLU A 200 -2.93 -3.88 -16.53
CA GLU A 200 -2.18 -5.04 -16.05
C GLU A 200 -2.19 -6.20 -17.05
N MET A 201 -3.35 -6.49 -17.65
CA MET A 201 -3.51 -7.61 -18.55
C MET A 201 -2.67 -7.46 -19.82
N ILE A 202 -2.74 -6.30 -20.48
CA ILE A 202 -2.01 -6.07 -21.74
C ILE A 202 -0.47 -6.15 -21.60
N GLY A 203 0.04 -5.97 -20.37
CA GLY A 203 1.45 -6.14 -20.05
C GLY A 203 1.81 -7.56 -19.58
N LYS A 204 1.02 -8.14 -18.67
CA LYS A 204 1.34 -9.42 -18.00
C LYS A 204 1.24 -10.64 -18.91
N TYR A 205 0.39 -10.63 -19.94
CA TYR A 205 0.13 -11.81 -20.78
C TYR A 205 0.48 -11.55 -22.26
N PRO A 206 1.78 -11.54 -22.63
CA PRO A 206 2.21 -11.31 -24.01
C PRO A 206 1.71 -12.37 -24.99
N GLU A 207 1.52 -13.62 -24.54
CA GLU A 207 0.96 -14.70 -25.39
C GLU A 207 -0.43 -14.35 -25.92
N GLN A 208 -1.20 -13.66 -25.10
CA GLN A 208 -2.56 -13.26 -25.41
C GLN A 208 -2.61 -11.86 -26.01
N PHE A 209 -2.10 -10.86 -25.29
CA PHE A 209 -2.27 -9.44 -25.64
C PHE A 209 -1.05 -8.84 -26.38
N GLY A 210 0.04 -9.58 -26.54
CA GLY A 210 1.30 -9.08 -27.10
C GLY A 210 1.20 -8.68 -28.58
N ASN A 211 0.36 -9.37 -29.36
CA ASN A 211 0.18 -9.08 -30.79
C ASN A 211 -0.52 -7.75 -31.08
N ALA A 212 -1.05 -7.08 -30.06
CA ALA A 212 -1.72 -5.80 -30.20
C ALA A 212 -0.82 -4.58 -29.93
N TRP A 213 0.47 -4.79 -29.62
CA TRP A 213 1.49 -3.73 -29.64
C TRP A 213 1.85 -3.31 -31.08
N GLU A 214 2.23 -2.06 -31.28
CA GLU A 214 2.49 -1.49 -32.62
C GLU A 214 3.73 -2.06 -33.32
N ASP A 215 4.64 -2.64 -32.56
CA ASP A 215 5.85 -3.28 -33.06
C ASP A 215 5.73 -4.81 -33.17
N ALA A 216 4.53 -5.36 -32.94
CA ALA A 216 4.25 -6.79 -33.06
C ALA A 216 4.02 -7.22 -34.53
N ASP A 217 4.36 -8.47 -34.83
CA ASP A 217 4.02 -9.17 -36.09
C ASP A 217 3.02 -10.29 -35.81
N PHE A 218 1.92 -10.35 -36.55
CA PHE A 218 0.89 -11.37 -36.35
C PHE A 218 1.38 -12.79 -36.67
N ASN A 219 2.48 -12.92 -37.42
CA ASN A 219 3.12 -14.21 -37.70
C ASN A 219 4.10 -14.65 -36.62
N GLU A 220 4.40 -13.79 -35.64
CA GLU A 220 5.29 -14.12 -34.52
C GLU A 220 4.49 -14.59 -33.30
N PHE A 221 5.11 -15.48 -32.51
CA PHE A 221 4.58 -15.95 -31.24
C PHE A 221 5.36 -15.34 -30.07
N TYR A 222 4.66 -14.57 -29.23
CA TYR A 222 5.23 -13.88 -28.07
C TYR A 222 4.95 -14.64 -26.78
N SER A 223 5.86 -15.53 -26.38
CA SER A 223 5.66 -16.38 -25.21
C SER A 223 5.86 -15.69 -23.86
N GLY A 224 6.51 -14.53 -23.82
CA GLY A 224 6.98 -13.93 -22.56
C GLY A 224 8.18 -14.65 -21.93
N PHE A 225 8.34 -15.95 -22.15
CA PHE A 225 9.53 -16.72 -21.79
C PHE A 225 10.74 -16.30 -22.64
N GLU A 226 11.93 -16.35 -22.04
CA GLU A 226 13.21 -15.95 -22.69
C GLU A 226 13.18 -14.53 -23.31
N LYS A 227 12.33 -13.65 -22.77
CA LYS A 227 12.08 -12.30 -23.31
C LYS A 227 11.58 -12.29 -24.76
N ARG A 228 10.82 -13.31 -25.17
CA ARG A 228 10.01 -13.27 -26.41
C ARG A 228 8.81 -12.34 -26.24
N VAL A 229 9.10 -11.06 -26.16
CA VAL A 229 8.15 -9.94 -26.10
C VAL A 229 8.58 -8.87 -27.09
N THR A 230 7.66 -8.01 -27.50
CA THR A 230 8.03 -6.88 -28.35
C THR A 230 8.78 -5.80 -27.55
N PRO A 231 9.66 -5.00 -28.19
CA PRO A 231 10.29 -3.84 -27.55
C PRO A 231 9.32 -2.90 -26.82
N TYR A 232 8.12 -2.65 -27.35
CA TYR A 232 7.11 -1.81 -26.70
C TYR A 232 6.46 -2.51 -25.52
N ASN A 233 6.20 -3.81 -25.58
CA ASN A 233 5.74 -4.56 -24.41
C ASN A 233 6.79 -4.51 -23.28
N GLN A 234 8.08 -4.65 -23.60
CA GLN A 234 9.16 -4.55 -22.63
C GLN A 234 9.24 -3.14 -22.02
N THR A 235 9.22 -2.09 -22.86
CA THR A 235 9.25 -0.69 -22.43
C THR A 235 8.08 -0.37 -21.50
N TYR A 236 6.88 -0.82 -21.87
CA TYR A 236 5.68 -0.71 -21.05
C TYR A 236 5.84 -1.40 -19.69
N THR A 237 6.32 -2.64 -19.70
CA THR A 237 6.51 -3.45 -18.49
C THR A 237 7.54 -2.82 -17.56
N ASP A 238 8.62 -2.24 -18.10
CA ASP A 238 9.65 -1.54 -17.32
C ASP A 238 9.09 -0.28 -16.63
N MET A 239 8.29 0.52 -17.34
CA MET A 239 7.63 1.69 -16.74
C MET A 239 6.63 1.28 -15.66
N ARG A 240 5.84 0.22 -15.90
CA ARG A 240 4.92 -0.34 -14.90
C ARG A 240 5.67 -0.85 -13.66
N ASN A 241 6.80 -1.53 -13.86
CA ASN A 241 7.64 -2.01 -12.75
C ASN A 241 8.23 -0.83 -11.95
N ALA A 242 8.65 0.25 -12.62
CA ALA A 242 9.11 1.46 -11.94
C ALA A 242 7.99 2.12 -11.10
N SER A 243 6.76 2.18 -11.63
CA SER A 243 5.59 2.64 -10.89
C SER A 243 5.35 1.79 -9.63
N ASN A 244 5.36 0.47 -9.76
CA ASN A 244 5.17 -0.45 -8.64
C ASN A 244 6.26 -0.26 -7.58
N HIS A 245 7.51 -0.11 -8.00
CA HIS A 245 8.63 0.11 -7.08
C HIS A 245 8.44 1.38 -6.23
N PHE A 246 7.96 2.48 -6.82
CA PHE A 246 7.66 3.69 -6.05
C PHE A 246 6.50 3.50 -5.07
N PHE A 247 5.44 2.78 -5.47
CA PHE A 247 4.35 2.43 -4.56
C PHE A 247 4.81 1.51 -3.42
N ASP A 248 5.75 0.60 -3.66
CA ASP A 248 6.33 -0.26 -2.63
C ASP A 248 7.09 0.57 -1.58
N ILE A 249 7.91 1.53 -2.03
CA ILE A 249 8.60 2.46 -1.12
C ILE A 249 7.60 3.29 -0.31
N ALA A 250 6.55 3.80 -0.96
CA ALA A 250 5.49 4.51 -0.25
C ALA A 250 4.79 3.60 0.78
N GLY A 251 4.59 2.32 0.45
CA GLY A 251 4.08 1.28 1.34
C GLY A 251 4.94 1.10 2.59
N TYR A 252 6.27 1.01 2.43
CA TYR A 252 7.20 0.96 3.55
C TYR A 252 7.14 2.23 4.43
N GLY A 253 7.00 3.41 3.81
CA GLY A 253 6.78 4.66 4.55
C GLY A 253 5.50 4.62 5.39
N SER A 254 4.40 4.11 4.83
CA SER A 254 3.14 3.90 5.54
C SER A 254 3.28 2.92 6.71
N MET A 255 4.08 1.86 6.56
CA MET A 255 4.36 0.91 7.64
C MET A 255 5.18 1.56 8.76
N ALA A 256 6.23 2.32 8.41
CA ALA A 256 7.07 3.03 9.36
C ALA A 256 6.27 4.04 10.20
N LEU A 257 5.35 4.79 9.57
CA LEU A 257 4.41 5.68 10.26
C LEU A 257 3.55 4.93 11.27
N LEU A 258 3.00 3.77 10.88
CA LEU A 258 2.17 2.97 11.79
C LEU A 258 2.96 2.49 13.02
N ILE A 259 4.21 2.06 12.81
CA ILE A 259 5.13 1.68 13.89
C ILE A 259 5.43 2.88 14.79
N ASN A 260 5.68 4.06 14.21
CA ASN A 260 5.91 5.30 14.95
C ASN A 260 4.73 5.64 15.87
N HIS A 261 3.49 5.55 15.37
CA HIS A 261 2.27 5.72 16.17
C HIS A 261 2.19 4.76 17.36
N VAL A 262 2.44 3.46 17.15
CA VAL A 262 2.37 2.45 18.22
C VAL A 262 3.43 2.69 19.28
N ILE A 263 4.68 2.92 18.88
CA ILE A 263 5.79 3.16 19.81
C ILE A 263 5.54 4.48 20.58
N SER A 264 5.07 5.52 19.90
CA SER A 264 4.76 6.81 20.53
C SER A 264 3.64 6.68 21.57
N ALA A 265 2.58 5.94 21.25
CA ALA A 265 1.48 5.69 22.18
C ALA A 265 1.97 4.97 23.45
N ILE A 266 2.77 3.92 23.30
CA ILE A 266 3.34 3.17 24.43
C ILE A 266 4.25 4.07 25.29
N ASP A 267 5.17 4.82 24.66
CA ASP A 267 6.09 5.69 25.40
C ASP A 267 5.36 6.86 26.07
N ALA A 268 4.22 7.32 25.56
CA ALA A 268 3.43 8.36 26.20
C ALA A 268 2.90 7.89 27.57
N GLY A 269 2.49 6.63 27.66
CA GLY A 269 2.09 6.02 28.92
C GLY A 269 3.25 5.96 29.92
N PHE A 270 4.44 5.54 29.48
CA PHE A 270 5.63 5.52 30.34
C PHE A 270 6.10 6.91 30.77
N SER A 271 6.08 7.88 29.86
CA SER A 271 6.44 9.27 30.14
C SER A 271 5.47 9.89 31.16
N THR A 272 4.17 9.61 31.04
CA THR A 272 3.16 10.06 32.02
C THR A 272 3.35 9.38 33.37
N ARG A 273 3.65 8.08 33.40
CA ARG A 273 3.94 7.37 34.64
C ARG A 273 5.20 7.91 35.33
N SER A 274 6.24 8.24 34.57
CA SER A 274 7.45 8.88 35.08
C SER A 274 7.15 10.25 35.68
N TYR A 275 6.34 11.07 34.99
CA TYR A 275 5.85 12.34 35.50
C TYR A 275 5.11 12.17 36.84
N ASN A 276 4.13 11.25 36.91
CA ASN A 276 3.36 10.99 38.12
C ASN A 276 4.23 10.49 39.29
N ARG A 277 5.26 9.67 39.02
CA ARG A 277 6.21 9.24 40.08
C ARG A 277 7.07 10.38 40.61
N ARG A 278 7.48 11.33 39.76
CA ARG A 278 8.25 12.50 40.21
C ARG A 278 7.43 13.39 41.15
N LEU A 279 6.12 13.50 40.91
CA LEU A 279 5.19 14.19 41.83
C LEU A 279 5.14 13.50 43.20
N LEU A 280 5.16 12.16 43.22
CA LEU A 280 5.16 11.37 44.47
C LEU A 280 6.48 11.46 45.26
N GLN A 281 7.61 11.74 44.60
CA GLN A 281 8.92 11.82 45.24
C GLN A 281 9.25 13.23 45.79
N MET A 282 8.49 14.26 45.42
CA MET A 282 8.76 15.65 45.83
C MET A 282 8.00 16.10 47.09
N THR A 283 8.18 15.40 48.20
CA THR A 283 8.07 16.03 49.54
C THR A 283 8.94 15.32 50.55
N TYR A 284 10.16 15.82 50.70
CA TYR A 284 10.95 15.63 51.90
C TYR A 284 11.17 17.03 52.47
N ARG A 285 10.38 17.40 53.49
CA ARG A 285 10.52 18.69 54.15
C ARG A 285 10.76 18.44 55.63
N ASN A 286 11.89 18.94 56.13
CA ASN A 286 12.15 19.01 57.55
C ASN A 286 11.43 20.23 58.10
N GLN A 287 10.51 20.03 59.05
CA GLN A 287 9.82 21.12 59.74
C GLN A 287 10.01 20.97 61.24
N TYR A 288 10.33 22.08 61.92
CA TYR A 288 10.40 22.11 63.37
C TYR A 288 8.99 22.10 63.94
N TYR A 289 8.68 21.10 64.77
CA TYR A 289 7.43 21.04 65.51
C TYR A 289 7.75 20.84 66.99
N ARG A 290 7.32 21.77 67.85
CA ARG A 290 7.60 21.76 69.30
C ARG A 290 9.09 21.59 69.67
N GLY A 291 9.99 22.20 68.91
CA GLY A 291 11.43 22.19 69.21
C GLY A 291 12.21 20.97 68.72
N GLU A 292 11.53 19.99 68.11
CA GLU A 292 12.18 18.83 67.50
C GLU A 292 12.12 18.88 65.97
N LEU A 293 13.16 18.34 65.34
CA LEU A 293 13.32 18.26 63.89
C LEU A 293 12.53 17.04 63.39
N VAL A 294 11.34 17.26 62.84
CA VAL A 294 10.48 16.17 62.39
C VAL A 294 10.63 16.00 60.87
N ASN A 295 11.02 14.78 60.46
CA ASN A 295 11.02 14.40 59.05
C ASN A 295 9.58 14.25 58.58
N MET A 296 9.09 15.18 57.76
CA MET A 296 7.78 15.01 57.12
C MET A 296 7.96 14.45 55.71
N LEU A 297 7.57 13.19 55.55
CA LEU A 297 7.16 12.65 54.25
C LEU A 297 5.76 13.19 53.97
N GLY A 298 5.70 14.38 53.37
CA GLY A 298 4.45 15.01 52.98
C GLY A 298 4.01 14.64 51.57
N LEU A 299 2.82 15.10 51.18
CA LEU A 299 2.47 15.39 49.78
C LEU A 299 2.53 16.92 49.66
N ALA A 300 3.47 17.47 48.91
CA ALA A 300 3.60 18.90 48.73
C ALA A 300 2.49 19.35 47.79
N ILE A 301 1.46 19.96 48.38
CA ILE A 301 0.46 20.71 47.64
C ILE A 301 1.07 22.10 47.43
N ASN A 302 1.65 22.33 46.26
CA ASN A 302 1.85 23.71 45.80
C ASN A 302 0.52 24.16 45.20
N LEU A 303 -0.18 25.06 45.92
CA LEU A 303 -1.30 25.85 45.40
C LEU A 303 -0.78 26.92 44.44
#